data_AF-A0A503WJC2-F1
#
_entry.id   AF-A0A503WJC2-F1
#
_cell.length_a   1.000
_cell.length_b   1.000
_cell.length_c   1.000
_cell.angle_alpha   90.00
_cell.angle_beta   90.00
_cell.angle_gamma   90.00
#
_symmetry.space_group_name_H-M   'P 1'
#
loop_
_entity.id
_entity.type
_entity.pdbx_description
1 polymer ?
#
loop_
_entity_poly.entity_id
_entity_poly.type
_entity_poly.pdbx_seq_one_letter_code
_entity_poly.pdbx_strand_id
1 'polypeptide(L)'
;MMPAAKAFLGSRWQGVVPLDRLFWRDMIVVGTAVSVASSVAALILLGLKQPLALVLAMHFLPVPYNIFLTLAVWRTAEKAGGAGASLYMLGSALWLIATVVV
;
A
#
# COMPACT_ATOMS: atom_id res chain seq x y z
N MET A 1 21.11 -10.82 -6.22
CA MET A 1 20.88 -9.89 -5.10
C MET A 1 19.44 -9.36 -5.14
N MET A 2 18.46 -10.02 -4.51
CA MET A 2 17.23 -9.39 -3.94
C MET A 2 16.65 -10.24 -2.78
N PRO A 3 17.41 -10.58 -1.71
CA PRO A 3 16.88 -11.41 -0.61
C PRO A 3 15.93 -10.62 0.32
N ALA A 4 16.18 -9.33 0.48
CA ALA A 4 15.49 -8.49 1.46
C ALA A 4 14.03 -8.21 1.09
N ALA A 5 13.72 -7.92 -0.18
CA ALA A 5 12.35 -7.66 -0.62
C ALA A 5 11.47 -8.91 -0.45
N LYS A 6 11.95 -10.09 -0.86
CA LYS A 6 11.21 -11.35 -0.67
C LYS A 6 11.00 -11.69 0.81
N ALA A 7 11.99 -11.47 1.67
CA ALA A 7 11.83 -11.69 3.11
C ALA A 7 10.84 -10.69 3.74
N PHE A 8 10.87 -9.42 3.31
CA PHE A 8 9.97 -8.38 3.78
C PHE A 8 8.51 -8.65 3.36
N LEU A 9 8.30 -9.02 2.08
CA LEU A 9 7.00 -9.46 1.57
C LEU A 9 6.53 -10.75 2.25
N GLY A 10 7.43 -11.72 2.42
CA GLY A 10 7.15 -13.01 3.05
C GLY A 10 6.69 -12.89 4.50
N SER A 11 7.36 -12.05 5.31
CA SER A 11 6.99 -11.84 6.72
C SER A 11 5.58 -11.27 6.91
N ARG A 12 5.18 -10.33 6.04
CA ARG A 12 3.83 -9.73 6.04
C ARG A 12 2.80 -10.68 5.47
N TRP A 13 3.16 -11.41 4.41
CA TRP A 13 2.29 -12.41 3.80
C TRP A 13 2.02 -13.64 4.68
N GLN A 14 2.97 -13.99 5.56
CA GLN A 14 2.80 -15.09 6.51
C GLN A 14 1.88 -14.73 7.68
N GLY A 15 1.61 -13.45 7.92
CA GLY A 15 0.78 -12.98 9.04
C GLY A 15 1.53 -12.93 10.38
N VAL A 16 2.87 -12.81 10.34
CA VAL A 16 3.71 -12.71 11.55
C VAL A 16 3.56 -11.34 12.22
N VAL A 17 3.13 -10.33 11.48
CA VAL A 17 2.87 -8.98 11.98
C VAL A 17 1.43 -8.91 12.52
N PRO A 18 1.20 -8.39 13.74
CA PRO A 18 -0.15 -8.18 14.26
C PRO A 18 -1.01 -7.35 13.30
N LEU A 19 -2.26 -7.78 13.09
CA LEU A 19 -3.20 -7.16 12.13
C LEU A 19 -3.32 -5.64 12.33
N ASP A 20 -3.37 -5.21 13.58
CA ASP A 20 -3.49 -3.80 13.96
C ASP A 20 -2.26 -2.97 13.53
N ARG A 21 -1.05 -3.53 13.70
CA ARG A 21 0.21 -2.89 13.28
C ARG A 21 0.34 -2.87 11.76
N LEU A 22 -0.08 -3.95 11.09
CA LEU A 22 -0.08 -4.04 9.63
C LEU A 22 -1.04 -3.01 9.02
N PHE A 23 -2.24 -2.87 9.58
CA PHE A 23 -3.23 -1.90 9.11
C PHE A 23 -2.79 -0.47 9.39
N TRP A 24 -2.54 -0.09 10.65
CA TRP A 24 -2.27 1.31 10.97
C TRP A 24 -0.90 1.80 10.50
N ARG A 25 0.17 1.06 10.77
CA ARG A 25 1.52 1.54 10.47
C ARG A 25 1.87 1.33 9.01
N ASP A 26 1.71 0.10 8.53
CA ASP A 26 2.23 -0.25 7.20
C ASP A 26 1.27 0.17 6.09
N MET A 27 -0.04 0.03 6.30
CA MET A 27 -1.05 0.46 5.33
C MET A 27 -1.32 1.96 5.46
N ILE A 28 -1.94 2.42 6.54
CA ILE A 28 -2.35 3.83 6.65
C ILE A 28 -1.13 4.77 6.62
N VAL A 29 -0.16 4.63 7.52
CA VAL A 29 0.94 5.61 7.60
C VAL A 29 1.92 5.50 6.44
N VAL A 30 2.51 4.32 6.23
CA VAL A 30 3.55 4.15 5.20
C VAL A 30 2.96 4.24 3.79
N GLY A 31 1.82 3.59 3.53
CA GLY A 31 1.19 3.64 2.22
C GLY A 31 0.75 5.06 1.83
N THR A 32 0.16 5.83 2.76
CA THR A 32 -0.23 7.22 2.46
C THR A 32 0.99 8.11 2.26
N ALA A 33 2.05 7.95 3.06
CA ALA A 33 3.30 8.69 2.87
C ALA A 33 3.92 8.41 1.49
N VAL A 34 3.91 7.15 1.04
CA VAL A 34 4.40 6.76 -0.29
C VAL A 34 3.54 7.36 -1.39
N SER A 35 2.20 7.26 -1.30
CA SER A 35 1.29 7.86 -2.27
C SER A 35 1.49 9.37 -2.40
N VAL A 36 1.51 10.09 -1.27
CA VAL A 36 1.71 11.55 -1.26
C VAL A 36 3.08 11.92 -1.84
N ALA A 37 4.15 11.22 -1.48
CA ALA A 37 5.48 11.48 -2.03
C ALA A 37 5.52 11.25 -3.55
N SER A 38 4.87 10.19 -4.04
CA SER A 38 4.75 9.91 -5.48
C SER A 38 3.98 11.01 -6.22
N SER A 39 2.86 11.47 -5.68
CA SER A 39 2.06 12.54 -6.28
C SER A 39 2.80 13.87 -6.27
N VAL A 40 3.52 14.21 -5.19
CA VAL A 40 4.40 15.39 -5.15
C VAL A 40 5.50 15.28 -6.22
N ALA A 41 6.15 14.13 -6.34
CA ALA A 41 7.17 13.91 -7.37
C ALA A 41 6.58 14.03 -8.78
N ALA A 42 5.40 13.48 -9.03
CA ALA A 42 4.69 13.60 -10.30
C ALA A 42 4.36 15.07 -10.64
N LEU A 43 3.89 15.85 -9.67
CA LEU A 43 3.63 17.28 -9.84
C LEU A 43 4.91 18.07 -10.15
N ILE A 44 6.03 17.74 -9.50
CA ILE A 44 7.34 18.33 -9.82
C ILE A 44 7.74 18.00 -11.26
N LEU A 45 7.66 16.74 -11.67
CA LEU A 45 7.98 16.32 -13.05
C LEU A 45 7.09 17.02 -14.08
N LEU A 46 5.80 17.18 -13.77
CA LEU A 46 4.86 17.91 -14.61
C LEU A 46 5.23 19.40 -14.72
N GLY A 47 5.59 20.04 -13.61
CA GLY A 47 6.09 21.42 -13.59
C GLY A 47 7.40 21.59 -14.37
N LEU A 48 8.25 20.57 -14.37
CA LEU A 48 9.47 20.48 -15.20
C LEU A 48 9.18 20.12 -16.68
N LYS A 49 7.91 20.07 -17.09
CA LYS A 49 7.45 19.72 -18.45
C LYS A 49 7.99 18.38 -18.96
N GLN A 50 8.20 17.43 -18.05
CA GLN A 50 8.60 16.07 -18.42
C GLN A 50 7.49 15.35 -19.18
N PRO A 51 7.82 14.28 -19.93
CA PRO A 51 6.82 13.51 -20.66
C PRO A 51 5.70 13.01 -19.75
N LEU A 52 4.45 13.16 -20.19
CA LEU A 52 3.27 12.75 -19.41
C LEU A 52 3.34 11.28 -18.99
N ALA A 53 3.88 10.41 -19.85
CA ALA A 53 4.07 9.00 -19.54
C ALA A 53 4.95 8.79 -18.28
N LEU A 54 5.99 9.60 -18.09
CA LEU A 54 6.87 9.53 -16.92
C LEU A 54 6.16 10.03 -15.66
N VAL A 55 5.38 11.10 -15.78
CA VAL A 55 4.55 11.65 -14.70
C VAL A 55 3.55 10.61 -14.22
N LEU A 56 2.82 9.97 -15.16
CA LEU A 56 1.85 8.93 -14.85
C LEU A 56 2.53 7.69 -14.25
N ALA A 57 3.69 7.28 -14.78
CA ALA A 57 4.44 6.15 -14.22
C ALA A 57 4.85 6.39 -12.77
N MET A 58 5.27 7.62 -12.41
CA MET A 58 5.58 7.95 -11.01
C MET A 58 4.33 8.03 -10.15
N HIS A 59 3.24 8.61 -10.64
CA HIS A 59 2.00 8.69 -9.86
C HIS A 59 1.39 7.31 -9.59
N PHE A 60 1.42 6.40 -10.56
CA PHE A 60 0.88 5.04 -10.41
C PHE A 60 1.85 4.03 -9.78
N LEU A 61 3.10 4.41 -9.52
CA LEU A 61 4.10 3.55 -8.88
C LEU A 61 3.67 2.96 -7.51
N PRO A 62 2.93 3.68 -6.65
CA PRO A 62 2.44 3.14 -5.38
C PRO A 62 1.32 2.11 -5.52
N VAL A 63 0.62 2.05 -6.66
CA VAL A 63 -0.57 1.19 -6.83
C VAL A 63 -0.25 -0.30 -6.61
N PRO A 64 0.79 -0.89 -7.23
CA PRO A 64 1.19 -2.27 -6.94
C PRO A 64 1.53 -2.52 -5.47
N TYR A 65 2.13 -1.54 -4.79
CA TYR A 65 2.48 -1.63 -3.37
C TYR A 65 1.24 -1.61 -2.46
N ASN A 66 0.30 -0.71 -2.74
CA ASN A 66 -0.95 -0.58 -1.99
C ASN A 66 -1.86 -1.81 -2.17
N ILE A 67 -1.90 -2.38 -3.39
CA ILE A 67 -2.58 -3.65 -3.66
C ILE A 67 -1.98 -4.77 -2.81
N PHE A 68 -0.64 -4.89 -2.78
CA PHE A 68 0.03 -5.91 -1.99
C PHE A 68 -0.31 -5.80 -0.49
N LEU A 69 -0.29 -4.60 0.08
CA LEU A 69 -0.64 -4.37 1.47
C LEU A 69 -2.10 -4.75 1.77
N THR A 70 -3.02 -4.40 0.86
CA THR A 70 -4.44 -4.74 0.99
C THR A 70 -4.65 -6.26 1.02
N LEU A 71 -4.00 -7.00 0.12
CA LEU A 71 -4.05 -8.47 0.08
C LEU A 71 -3.42 -9.10 1.33
N ALA A 72 -2.32 -8.52 1.84
CA ALA A 72 -1.68 -8.99 3.07
C ALA A 72 -2.59 -8.79 4.30
N VAL A 73 -3.32 -7.67 4.38
CA VAL A 73 -4.32 -7.42 5.42
C VAL A 73 -5.45 -8.44 5.33
N TRP A 74 -6.01 -8.66 4.14
CA TRP A 74 -7.10 -9.63 3.94
C TRP A 74 -6.70 -11.04 4.35
N ARG A 75 -5.53 -11.51 3.91
CA ARG A 75 -5.00 -12.83 4.26
C ARG A 75 -4.72 -12.99 5.77
N THR A 76 -4.31 -11.92 6.44
CA THR A 76 -4.06 -11.94 7.89
C THR A 76 -5.35 -11.88 8.69
N ALA A 77 -6.33 -11.10 8.23
CA ALA A 77 -7.66 -11.00 8.82
C ALA A 77 -8.44 -12.31 8.71
N GLU A 78 -8.40 -12.99 7.56
CA GLU A 78 -8.99 -14.32 7.37
C GLU A 78 -8.42 -15.36 8.34
N LYS A 79 -7.10 -15.32 8.59
CA LYS A 79 -6.46 -16.22 9.56
C LYS A 79 -6.80 -15.91 11.01
N ALA A 80 -7.00 -14.64 11.36
CA ALA A 80 -7.33 -14.22 12.72
C ALA A 80 -8.78 -14.55 13.09
N GLY A 81 -9.70 -14.50 12.12
CA GLY A 81 -11.13 -14.81 12.31
C GLY A 81 -11.88 -13.77 13.16
N GLY A 82 -13.20 -13.92 13.22
CA GLY A 82 -14.09 -13.08 14.04
C GLY A 82 -14.64 -11.83 13.35
N ALA A 83 -15.64 -11.20 13.95
CA ALA A 83 -16.36 -10.05 13.38
C ALA A 83 -15.48 -8.82 13.11
N GLY A 84 -14.38 -8.66 13.86
CA GLY A 84 -13.41 -7.59 13.64
C GLY A 84 -12.63 -7.71 12.33
N ALA A 85 -12.43 -8.93 11.82
CA ALA A 85 -11.65 -9.18 10.60
C ALA A 85 -12.28 -8.51 9.36
N SER A 86 -13.61 -8.59 9.22
CA SER A 86 -14.34 -7.97 8.11
C SER A 86 -14.20 -6.44 8.11
N LEU A 87 -14.09 -5.82 9.29
CA LEU A 87 -13.91 -4.37 9.40
C LEU A 87 -12.55 -3.93 8.85
N TYR A 88 -11.48 -4.67 9.16
CA TYR A 88 -10.15 -4.40 8.60
C TYR A 88 -10.09 -4.66 7.09
N MET A 89 -10.81 -5.67 6.60
CA MET A 89 -10.88 -5.95 5.15
C MET A 89 -11.61 -4.84 4.39
N LEU A 90 -12.74 -4.36 4.92
CA LEU A 90 -13.48 -3.23 4.33
C LEU A 90 -12.66 -1.94 4.40
N GLY A 91 -12.05 -1.67 5.56
CA GLY A 91 -11.19 -0.49 5.76
C GLY A 91 -10.01 -0.48 4.81
N SER A 92 -9.40 -1.64 4.55
CA SER A 92 -8.25 -1.76 3.64
C SER A 92 -8.68 -1.55 2.18
N ALA A 93 -9.86 -2.03 1.79
CA ALA A 93 -10.42 -1.78 0.47
C ALA A 93 -10.72 -0.29 0.24
N LEU A 94 -11.37 0.36 1.21
CA LEU A 94 -11.68 1.79 1.16
C LEU A 94 -10.41 2.64 1.09
N TRP A 95 -9.39 2.29 1.89
CA TRP A 95 -8.11 2.98 1.85
C TRP A 95 -7.41 2.79 0.49
N LEU A 96 -7.46 1.59 -0.10
CA LEU A 96 -6.86 1.37 -1.43
C LEU A 96 -7.49 2.29 -2.47
N ILE A 97 -8.83 2.37 -2.48
CA ILE A 97 -9.56 3.28 -3.38
C ILE A 97 -9.13 4.73 -3.14
N ALA A 98 -9.07 5.16 -1.87
CA ALA A 98 -8.64 6.53 -1.54
C ALA A 98 -7.22 6.83 -2.05
N THR A 99 -6.26 5.92 -1.87
CA THR A 99 -4.88 6.13 -2.32
C THR A 99 -4.64 6.06 -3.82
N VAL A 100 -5.60 5.54 -4.58
CA VAL A 100 -5.57 5.57 -6.05
C VAL A 100 -6.01 6.93 -6.58
N VAL A 101 -6.79 7.68 -5.79
CA VAL A 101 -7.26 9.03 -6.14
C VAL A 101 -6.26 10.12 -5.75
N VAL A 102 -5.48 9.90 -4.69
CA VAL A 102 -4.44 10.82 -4.16
C VAL A 102 -3.16 10.73 -4.99
#